data_AF-A0A5J4XK31-F1
#
_entry.id   AF-A0A5J4XK31-F1
#
_cell.length_a   1.000
_cell.length_b   1.000
_cell.length_c   1.000
_cell.angle_alpha   90.00
_cell.angle_beta   90.00
_cell.angle_gamma   90.00
#
_symmetry.space_group_name_H-M   'P 1'
#
loop_
_entity.id
_entity.type
_entity.pdbx_description
1 polymer ?
#
loop_
_entity_poly.entity_id
_entity_poly.type
_entity_poly.pdbx_seq_one_letter_code
_entity_poly.pdbx_strand_id
1 'polypeptide(L)' 'MGNKSTTGIFVPLVKLVRAAVGKSEFNQLRGKGISLHSQVIKSFGKRIGADNKQVQGLVRLAKQNGEKLGFLA' A
#
# COMPACT_ATOMS: atom_id res chain seq x y z
N MET A 1 -9.97 -7.34 0.33
CA MET A 1 -9.06 -6.80 -0.71
C MET A 1 -9.40 -5.34 -0.91
N GLY A 2 -8.42 -4.44 -0.84
CA GLY A 2 -8.65 -2.99 -1.01
C GLY A 2 -9.32 -2.69 -2.35
N ASN A 3 -10.17 -1.67 -2.37
CA ASN A 3 -10.88 -1.24 -3.56
C ASN A 3 -9.89 -1.01 -4.70
N LYS A 4 -10.21 -1.49 -5.90
CA LYS A 4 -9.46 -1.13 -7.10
C LYS A 4 -9.73 0.34 -7.34
N SER A 5 -8.81 1.22 -6.94
CA SER A 5 -8.93 2.61 -7.37
C SER A 5 -8.73 2.66 -8.88
N THR A 6 -9.79 3.06 -9.58
CA THR A 6 -9.77 3.29 -11.03
C THR A 6 -9.23 4.67 -11.38
N THR A 7 -8.91 5.46 -10.35
CA THR A 7 -8.48 6.86 -10.41
C THR A 7 -7.18 7.05 -9.63
N GLY A 8 -6.31 7.94 -10.10
CA GLY A 8 -5.01 8.23 -9.50
C GLY A 8 -3.90 8.40 -10.53
N ILE A 9 -2.94 9.29 -10.26
CA ILE A 9 -1.87 9.65 -11.20
C ILE A 9 -0.97 8.46 -11.56
N PHE A 10 -0.83 7.47 -10.68
CA PHE A 10 0.00 6.29 -10.93
C PHE A 10 -0.75 5.11 -11.57
N VAL A 11 -2.08 5.19 -11.74
CA VAL A 11 -2.87 4.09 -12.32
C VAL A 11 -2.35 3.61 -13.68
N PRO A 12 -2.03 4.50 -14.66
CA PRO A 12 -1.54 4.05 -15.97
C PRO A 12 -0.25 3.23 -15.84
N LEU A 13 0.71 3.73 -15.06
CA LEU A 13 1.98 3.05 -14.83
C LEU A 13 1.78 1.71 -14.12
N VAL A 14 0.96 1.67 -13.07
CA VAL A 14 0.66 0.46 -12.30
C VAL A 14 0.02 -0.62 -13.19
N LYS A 15 -0.88 -0.24 -14.09
CA LYS A 15 -1.48 -1.16 -15.06
C LYS A 15 -0.47 -1.70 -16.06
N LEU A 16 0.44 -0.85 -16.56
CA LEU A 16 1.52 -1.29 -17.45
C LEU A 16 2.45 -2.29 -16.77
N VAL A 17 2.89 -2.00 -15.54
CA VAL A 17 3.73 -2.90 -14.74
C VAL A 17 3.00 -4.22 -14.49
N ARG A 18 1.71 -4.18 -14.15
CA ARG A 18 0.89 -5.38 -13.95
C ARG A 18 0.74 -6.22 -15.22
N ALA A 19 0.63 -5.59 -16.38
CA ALA A 19 0.56 -6.29 -17.67
C ALA A 19 1.91 -6.93 -18.02
N ALA A 20 3.02 -6.25 -17.74
CA ALA A 20 4.38 -6.76 -18.01
C ALA A 20 4.79 -7.90 -17.07
N VAL A 21 4.48 -7.79 -15.78
CA VAL A 21 4.88 -8.77 -14.74
C VAL A 21 3.91 -9.95 -14.67
N GLY A 22 2.65 -9.77 -15.05
CA GLY A 22 1.61 -10.77 -14.87
C GLY A 22 0.84 -10.60 -13.56
N LYS A 23 -0.45 -10.94 -13.58
CA LYS A 23 -1.39 -10.65 -12.49
C LYS A 23 -1.05 -11.36 -11.18
N SER A 24 -0.55 -12.59 -11.24
CA SER A 24 -0.25 -13.41 -10.05
C SER A 24 0.98 -12.87 -9.32
N GLU A 25 2.11 -12.73 -10.02
CA GLU A 25 3.34 -12.18 -9.43
C GLU A 25 3.13 -10.74 -8.98
N PHE A 26 2.45 -9.91 -9.77
CA PHE A 26 2.15 -8.53 -9.38
C PHE A 26 1.38 -8.47 -8.05
N ASN A 27 0.35 -9.30 -7.88
CA ASN A 27 -0.43 -9.32 -6.64
C ASN A 27 0.39 -9.81 -5.44
N GLN A 28 1.29 -10.77 -5.63
CA GLN A 28 2.20 -11.25 -4.58
C GLN A 28 3.22 -10.17 -4.19
N LEU A 29 3.86 -9.54 -5.17
CA LEU A 29 4.81 -8.45 -4.97
C LEU A 29 4.14 -7.28 -4.24
N ARG A 30 2.93 -6.89 -4.67
CA ARG A 30 2.13 -5.87 -4.01
C ARG A 30 1.81 -6.25 -2.56
N GLY A 31 1.40 -7.49 -2.32
CA GLY A 31 1.10 -8.00 -0.97
C GLY A 31 2.31 -7.93 -0.04
N LYS A 32 3.48 -8.39 -0.51
CA LYS A 32 4.76 -8.32 0.23
C LYS A 32 5.16 -6.86 0.51
N GLY A 33 5.06 -5.98 -0.50
CA GLY A 33 5.37 -4.56 -0.36
C GLY A 33 4.47 -3.85 0.66
N ILE A 34 3.15 -4.06 0.61
CA ILE A 34 2.20 -3.50 1.60
C ILE A 34 2.50 -4.00 3.01
N SER A 35 2.83 -5.29 3.16
CA SER A 35 3.19 -5.89 4.45
C SER A 35 4.44 -5.23 5.04
N LEU A 36 5.52 -5.17 4.26
CA LEU A 36 6.79 -4.57 4.67
C LEU A 36 6.61 -3.09 5.03
N HIS A 37 5.90 -2.33 4.20
CA HIS A 37 5.62 -0.93 4.46
C HIS A 37 4.82 -0.73 5.77
N SER A 38 3.81 -1.55 6.00
CA SER A 38 3.02 -1.51 7.24
C SER A 38 3.87 -1.87 8.47
N GLN A 39 4.84 -2.78 8.31
CA GLN A 39 5.77 -3.14 9.37
C GLN A 39 6.73 -1.99 9.70
N VAL A 40 7.23 -1.26 8.69
CA VAL A 40 8.06 -0.07 8.91
C VAL A 40 7.30 0.99 9.69
N ILE A 41 6.04 1.27 9.35
CA ILE A 41 5.18 2.23 10.08
C ILE A 41 5.03 1.78 11.54
N LYS A 42 4.78 0.49 11.80
CA LYS A 42 4.65 -0.06 13.15
C LYS A 42 5.96 0.05 13.95
N SER A 43 7.09 -0.32 13.35
CA SER A 43 8.40 -0.24 13.99
C SER A 43 8.78 1.20 14.31
N PHE A 44 8.51 2.12 13.39
CA PHE A 44 8.70 3.55 13.62
C PHE A 44 7.84 4.06 14.77
N GLY A 45 6.54 3.76 14.76
CA GLY A 45 5.61 4.12 15.82
C GLY A 45 6.06 3.61 17.20
N LYS A 46 6.50 2.34 17.27
CA LYS A 46 7.05 1.76 18.49
C LYS A 46 8.30 2.51 18.96
N ARG A 47 9.20 2.88 18.05
CA ARG A 47 10.45 3.60 18.36
C ARG A 47 10.20 4.98 18.97
N ILE A 48 9.13 5.65 18.55
CA ILE A 48 8.77 6.99 19.05
C ILE A 48 7.78 6.95 20.22
N GLY A 49 7.42 5.77 20.72
CA GLY A 49 6.47 5.62 21.82
C GLY A 49 5.00 5.88 21.45
N ALA A 50 4.63 5.83 20.17
CA ALA A 50 3.25 6.00 19.74
C ALA A 50 2.39 4.80 20.17
N ASP A 51 1.16 5.08 20.60
CA ASP A 51 0.22 4.04 20.98
C ASP A 51 -0.28 3.23 19.76
N ASN A 52 -0.84 2.04 20.02
CA ASN A 52 -1.31 1.15 18.95
C ASN A 52 -2.41 1.78 18.07
N LYS A 53 -3.25 2.64 18.63
CA LYS A 53 -4.34 3.31 17.89
C LYS A 53 -3.77 4.34 16.91
N GLN A 54 -2.78 5.12 17.34
CA GLN A 54 -2.04 6.06 16.48
C GLN A 54 -1.34 5.33 15.34
N VAL A 55 -0.64 4.23 15.65
CA VAL A 55 0.06 3.42 14.65
C VAL A 55 -0.89 2.82 13.62
N GLN A 56 -2.02 2.24 14.05
CA GLN A 56 -3.02 1.71 13.13
C GLN A 56 -3.69 2.83 12.32
N GLY A 57 -3.87 4.02 12.89
CA GLY A 57 -4.30 5.22 12.19
C GLY A 57 -3.37 5.58 11.03
N LEU A 58 -2.05 5.58 11.27
CA LEU A 58 -1.04 5.83 10.25
C LEU A 58 -1.04 4.76 9.15
N VAL A 59 -1.18 3.48 9.51
CA VAL A 59 -1.29 2.39 8.53
C VAL A 59 -2.54 2.57 7.65
N ARG A 60 -3.67 2.98 8.24
CA ARG A 60 -4.90 3.23 7.49
C ARG A 60 -4.77 4.44 6.57
N LEU A 61 -4.15 5.52 7.04
CA LEU A 61 -3.85 6.71 6.23
C LEU A 61 -2.94 6.36 5.04
N ALA A 62 -1.88 5.59 5.27
CA ALA A 62 -0.99 5.11 4.20
C ALA A 62 -1.75 4.29 3.14
N LYS A 63 -2.68 3.42 3.57
CA LYS A 63 -3.54 2.66 2.65
C LYS A 63 -4.46 3.57 1.84
N GLN A 64 -5.12 4.54 2.47
CA GLN A 64 -6.00 5.51 1.80
C GLN A 64 -5.23 6.37 0.79
N ASN A 65 -4.01 6.80 1.14
CA ASN A 65 -3.14 7.52 0.21
C ASN A 65 -2.73 6.64 -0.96
N GLY A 66 -2.36 5.37 -0.70
CA GLY A 66 -2.05 4.40 -1.75
C GLY A 66 -3.22 4.17 -2.72
N GLU A 67 -4.45 4.13 -2.19
CA GLU A 67 -5.67 4.07 -2.99
C GLU A 67 -5.84 5.33 -3.85
N LYS A 68 -5.81 6.52 -3.23
CA LYS A 68 -5.98 7.81 -3.91
C LYS A 68 -4.94 8.05 -5.02
N LEU A 69 -3.71 7.59 -4.80
CA LEU A 69 -2.61 7.74 -5.76
C LEU A 69 -2.66 6.71 -6.91
N GLY A 70 -3.37 5.58 -6.73
CA GLY A 70 -3.51 4.56 -7.77
C GLY A 70 -2.59 3.34 -7.62
N PHE A 71 -1.90 3.19 -6.50
CA PHE A 71 -0.97 2.07 -6.27
C PHE A 71 -1.67 0.73 -5.99
N LEU A 72 -2.99 0.75 -5.76
CA LEU A 72 -3.80 -0.42 -5.49
C LEU A 72 -4.58 -0.94 -6.71
N ALA A 73 -4.36 -0.34 -7.89
CA ALA A 73 -5.06 -0.63 -9.14
C ALA A 73 -4.81 -2.06 -9.71
#